data_AF-A0A2T1GK15-F1
#
_entry.id   AF-A0A2T1GK15-F1
#
_cell.length_a   1.000
_cell.length_b   1.000
_cell.length_c   1.000
_cell.angle_alpha   90.00
_cell.angle_beta   90.00
_cell.angle_gamma   90.00
#
_symmetry.space_group_name_H-M   'P 1'
#
loop_
_entity.id
_entity.type
_entity.pdbx_description
1 polymer ?
#
loop_
_entity_poly.entity_id
_entity_poly.type
_entity_poly.pdbx_seq_one_letter_code
_entity_poly.pdbx_strand_id
1 'polypeptide(L)'
;MLISKTVKINQTDNRVESVSCGECKGNKNHKILVSAEMAQDEDSCFDYQVIQCLGCNRISFRHALYEYTQYQATSEKIYPDPKQRLPIEGINLLKPYIQSIYKETLKTINNNQVILFGTGIRTILEAITQEQKTPGIDLNEKINNLVKQGLVTQKDVGALHDLRRIGNEATHSITPSSPKEIKVAMDVIEHLLQRIYILPHNVKENLSSPLKNKPNTK
;
A
#
# COMPACT_ATOMS: atom_id res chain seq x y z
N MET A 1 -8.08 -33.37 27.57
CA MET A 1 -9.48 -33.40 27.12
C MET A 1 -9.50 -32.79 25.73
N LEU A 2 -9.91 -33.52 24.69
CA LEU A 2 -10.02 -32.97 23.34
C LEU A 2 -11.27 -32.09 23.31
N ILE A 3 -11.09 -30.77 23.30
CA ILE A 3 -12.20 -29.84 23.09
C ILE A 3 -12.75 -30.15 21.70
N SER A 4 -14.00 -30.63 21.65
CA SER A 4 -14.76 -30.76 20.41
C SER A 4 -14.82 -29.39 19.75
N LYS A 5 -14.10 -29.21 18.63
CA LYS A 5 -14.07 -27.97 17.85
C LYS A 5 -15.39 -27.81 17.09
N THR A 6 -16.47 -27.57 17.81
CA THR A 6 -17.76 -27.24 17.20
C THR A 6 -17.74 -25.77 16.84
N VAL A 7 -17.93 -25.46 15.56
CA VAL A 7 -18.03 -24.08 15.07
C VAL A 7 -19.48 -23.63 15.21
N LYS A 8 -19.72 -22.52 15.92
CA LYS A 8 -21.05 -21.91 16.03
C LYS A 8 -21.19 -20.83 14.96
N ILE A 9 -22.14 -21.00 14.06
CA ILE A 9 -22.36 -20.06 12.96
C ILE A 9 -23.44 -19.05 13.36
N ASN A 10 -23.27 -17.80 12.93
CA ASN A 10 -24.25 -16.70 13.03
C ASN A 10 -24.77 -16.51 14.46
N GLN A 11 -23.86 -16.46 15.43
CA GLN A 11 -24.20 -16.04 16.80
C GLN A 11 -24.20 -14.52 16.95
N THR A 12 -23.51 -13.84 16.04
CA THR A 12 -23.24 -12.40 16.06
C THR A 12 -23.63 -11.72 14.75
N ASP A 13 -24.31 -12.42 13.84
CA ASP A 13 -24.81 -11.82 12.60
C ASP A 13 -25.80 -10.69 12.89
N ASN A 14 -25.92 -9.76 11.94
CA ASN A 14 -26.71 -8.54 12.04
C ASN A 14 -26.32 -7.54 13.14
N ARG A 15 -25.42 -7.89 14.07
CA ARG A 15 -24.84 -6.93 15.02
C ARG A 15 -23.99 -5.89 14.29
N VAL A 16 -23.81 -4.74 14.94
CA VAL A 16 -23.01 -3.63 14.43
C VAL A 16 -21.79 -3.45 15.32
N GLU A 17 -20.62 -3.51 14.72
CA GLU A 17 -19.33 -3.35 15.39
C GLU A 17 -18.63 -2.07 14.92
N SER A 18 -17.92 -1.40 15.83
CA SER A 18 -17.10 -0.23 15.50
C SER A 18 -15.69 -0.70 15.12
N VAL A 19 -15.42 -0.74 13.82
CA VAL A 19 -14.23 -1.36 13.24
C VAL A 19 -13.54 -0.38 12.28
N SER A 20 -12.22 -0.45 12.16
CA SER A 20 -11.46 0.42 11.26
C SER A 20 -11.79 0.13 9.79
N CYS A 21 -12.16 1.17 9.02
CA CYS A 21 -12.49 1.06 7.61
C CYS A 21 -11.30 1.45 6.73
N GLY A 22 -10.91 0.58 5.79
CA GLY A 22 -9.79 0.84 4.88
C GLY A 22 -10.04 1.96 3.85
N GLU A 23 -11.31 2.25 3.56
CA GLU A 23 -11.72 3.25 2.56
C GLU A 23 -12.13 4.57 3.22
N CYS A 24 -13.08 4.54 4.16
CA CYS A 24 -13.50 5.74 4.89
C CYS A 24 -12.41 6.30 5.84
N LYS A 25 -11.43 5.46 6.20
CA LYS A 25 -10.44 5.69 7.25
C LYS A 25 -11.04 5.84 8.66
N GLY A 26 -10.30 5.39 9.67
CA GLY A 26 -10.71 5.38 11.07
C GLY A 26 -11.86 4.41 11.37
N ASN A 27 -12.34 4.43 12.61
CA ASN A 27 -13.41 3.54 13.05
C ASN A 27 -14.76 3.95 12.46
N LYS A 28 -15.48 2.97 11.91
CA LYS A 28 -16.81 3.11 11.34
C LYS A 28 -17.69 1.95 11.81
N ASN A 29 -18.99 2.18 11.77
CA ASN A 29 -19.96 1.13 12.04
C ASN A 29 -19.98 0.13 10.89
N HIS A 30 -19.76 -1.13 11.21
CA HIS A 30 -19.83 -2.24 10.27
C HIS A 30 -20.89 -3.24 10.72
N LYS A 31 -21.79 -3.61 9.81
CA LYS A 31 -22.74 -4.70 10.06
C LYS A 31 -22.06 -6.04 9.83
N ILE A 32 -22.22 -6.97 10.76
CA ILE A 32 -21.79 -8.37 10.59
C ILE A 32 -22.79 -9.06 9.67
N LEU A 33 -22.31 -9.53 8.52
CA LEU A 33 -23.11 -10.26 7.53
C LEU A 33 -23.16 -11.76 7.86
N VAL A 34 -22.03 -12.32 8.26
CA VAL A 34 -21.85 -13.73 8.62
C VAL A 34 -20.84 -13.80 9.76
N SER A 35 -21.05 -14.70 10.71
CA SER A 35 -20.06 -15.00 11.74
C SER A 35 -19.87 -16.49 11.99
N ALA A 36 -18.67 -16.85 12.42
CA ALA A 36 -18.32 -18.17 12.91
C ALA A 36 -17.46 -18.03 14.16
N GLU A 37 -17.97 -18.51 15.29
CA GLU A 37 -17.28 -18.56 16.56
C GLU A 37 -16.66 -19.96 16.73
N MET A 38 -15.40 -20.02 17.14
CA MET A 38 -14.69 -21.26 17.47
C MET A 38 -14.00 -21.11 18.82
N ALA A 39 -14.30 -21.98 19.77
CA ALA A 39 -13.56 -22.04 21.03
C ALA A 39 -12.07 -22.32 20.75
N GLN A 40 -11.19 -21.52 21.34
CA GLN A 40 -9.75 -21.73 21.30
C GLN A 40 -9.32 -22.62 22.47
N ASP A 41 -9.81 -22.30 23.67
CA ASP A 41 -9.65 -23.05 24.91
C ASP A 41 -10.89 -22.85 25.81
N GLU A 42 -10.78 -23.19 27.10
CA GLU A 42 -11.88 -23.06 28.06
C GLU A 42 -12.25 -21.59 28.34
N ASP A 43 -11.30 -20.67 28.16
CA ASP A 43 -11.42 -19.26 28.55
C ASP A 43 -11.48 -18.29 27.36
N SER A 44 -11.29 -18.78 26.14
CA SER A 44 -11.22 -17.93 24.94
C SER A 44 -11.84 -18.52 23.67
N CYS A 45 -12.23 -17.63 22.76
CA CYS A 45 -12.77 -17.98 21.45
C CYS A 45 -12.28 -17.05 20.32
N PHE A 46 -12.25 -17.60 19.11
CA PHE A 46 -12.04 -16.85 17.88
C PHE A 46 -13.37 -16.56 17.19
N ASP A 47 -13.52 -15.32 16.75
CA ASP A 47 -14.61 -14.84 15.92
C ASP A 47 -14.10 -14.55 14.50
N TYR A 48 -14.64 -15.27 13.53
CA TYR A 48 -14.41 -15.06 12.10
C TYR A 48 -15.65 -14.44 11.48
N GLN A 49 -15.54 -13.22 10.97
CA GLN A 49 -16.70 -12.41 10.57
C GLN A 49 -16.51 -11.79 9.20
N VAL A 50 -17.55 -11.85 8.35
CA VAL A 50 -17.65 -11.01 7.15
C VAL A 50 -18.43 -9.77 7.56
N ILE A 51 -17.82 -8.59 7.40
CA ILE A 51 -18.38 -7.32 7.87
C ILE A 51 -18.52 -6.33 6.70
N GLN A 52 -19.58 -5.51 6.74
CA GLN A 52 -19.84 -4.47 5.72
C GLN A 52 -19.89 -3.10 6.38
N CYS A 53 -19.08 -2.16 5.89
CA CYS A 53 -19.09 -0.78 6.35
C CYS A 53 -20.41 -0.09 5.99
N LEU A 54 -21.08 0.54 6.95
CA LEU A 54 -22.34 1.26 6.73
C LEU A 54 -22.16 2.64 6.09
N GLY A 55 -20.92 3.09 5.86
CA GLY A 55 -20.60 4.36 5.19
C GLY A 55 -20.28 4.21 3.70
N CYS A 56 -19.34 3.31 3.36
CA CYS A 56 -18.89 3.09 1.96
C CYS A 56 -19.34 1.75 1.37
N ASN A 57 -20.09 0.94 2.11
CA ASN A 57 -20.52 -0.41 1.71
C ASN A 57 -19.37 -1.42 1.47
N ARG A 58 -18.12 -1.06 1.78
CA ARG A 58 -16.96 -1.97 1.65
C ARG A 58 -17.13 -3.21 2.53
N ILE A 59 -16.96 -4.38 1.92
CA ILE A 59 -16.92 -5.67 2.61
C ILE A 59 -15.47 -5.96 3.04
N SER A 60 -15.29 -6.41 4.27
CA SER A 60 -14.00 -6.82 4.84
C SER A 60 -14.17 -8.10 5.66
N PHE A 61 -13.07 -8.81 5.90
CA PHE A 61 -13.04 -9.96 6.80
C PHE A 61 -12.41 -9.55 8.13
N ARG A 62 -13.04 -9.88 9.25
CA ARG A 62 -12.57 -9.60 10.60
C ARG A 62 -12.29 -10.92 11.31
N HIS A 63 -11.14 -11.00 11.96
CA HIS A 63 -10.74 -12.11 12.81
C HIS A 63 -10.37 -11.54 14.18
N ALA A 64 -11.13 -11.91 15.20
CA ALA A 64 -10.98 -11.39 16.55
C ALA A 64 -10.81 -12.52 17.57
N LEU A 65 -10.00 -12.29 18.59
CA LEU A 65 -9.84 -13.16 19.76
C LEU A 65 -10.53 -12.51 20.93
N TYR A 66 -11.41 -13.24 21.61
CA TYR A 66 -12.06 -12.83 22.84
C TYR A 66 -11.68 -13.78 23.97
N GLU A 67 -11.42 -13.22 25.14
CA GLU A 67 -11.45 -13.97 26.41
C GLU A 67 -12.86 -13.82 26.99
N TYR A 68 -13.48 -14.91 27.48
CA TYR A 68 -14.86 -14.87 27.99
C TYR A 68 -15.05 -13.93 29.19
N THR A 69 -13.96 -13.58 29.88
CA THR A 69 -13.93 -12.63 30.99
C THR A 69 -13.92 -11.17 30.53
N GLN A 70 -13.71 -10.91 29.23
CA GLN A 70 -13.57 -9.58 28.66
C GLN A 70 -14.68 -9.27 27.64
N TYR A 71 -15.16 -8.03 27.66
CA TYR A 71 -16.14 -7.55 26.68
C TYR A 71 -15.52 -7.05 25.37
N GLN A 72 -14.20 -6.87 25.33
CA GLN A 72 -13.45 -6.39 24.17
C GLN A 72 -12.54 -7.50 23.63
N ALA A 73 -12.28 -7.46 22.32
CA ALA A 73 -11.36 -8.40 21.71
C ALA A 73 -9.92 -8.14 22.20
N THR A 74 -9.26 -9.17 22.72
CA THR A 74 -7.84 -9.14 23.09
C THR A 74 -6.95 -8.91 21.87
N SER A 75 -7.36 -9.40 20.71
CA SER A 75 -6.72 -9.07 19.44
C SER A 75 -7.72 -9.01 18.30
N GLU A 76 -7.48 -8.13 17.32
CA GLU A 76 -8.32 -7.94 16.16
C GLU A 76 -7.46 -7.76 14.90
N LYS A 77 -7.78 -8.51 13.84
CA LYS A 77 -7.19 -8.38 12.52
C LYS A 77 -8.29 -8.21 11.48
N ILE A 78 -8.12 -7.25 10.59
CA ILE A 78 -9.06 -6.93 9.51
C ILE A 78 -8.34 -7.14 8.19
N TYR A 79 -9.01 -7.78 7.24
CA TYR A 79 -8.48 -8.11 5.93
C TYR A 79 -9.38 -7.55 4.82
N PRO A 80 -8.81 -6.86 3.82
CA PRO A 80 -7.44 -6.34 3.80
C PRO A 80 -7.19 -5.31 4.92
N ASP A 81 -5.94 -5.18 5.41
CA ASP A 81 -5.58 -4.26 6.50
C ASP A 81 -6.05 -2.83 6.17
N PRO A 82 -6.92 -2.21 7.00
CA PRO A 82 -7.38 -0.85 6.81
C PRO A 82 -6.26 0.20 6.77
N LYS A 83 -5.13 -0.09 7.42
CA LYS A 83 -3.94 0.78 7.51
C LYS A 83 -2.95 0.56 6.35
N GLN A 84 -3.22 -0.39 5.45
CA GLN A 84 -2.34 -0.64 4.32
C GLN A 84 -2.18 0.61 3.44
N ARG A 85 -1.02 0.75 2.81
CA ARG A 85 -0.77 1.78 1.81
C ARG A 85 -1.56 1.47 0.54
N LEU A 86 -2.23 2.48 -0.01
CA LEU A 86 -2.93 2.37 -1.28
C LEU A 86 -1.98 2.72 -2.43
N PRO A 87 -2.22 2.18 -3.65
CA PRO A 87 -1.47 2.58 -4.83
C PRO A 87 -1.57 4.09 -5.08
N ILE A 88 -0.52 4.67 -5.66
CA ILE A 88 -0.61 6.04 -6.19
C ILE A 88 -1.70 6.15 -7.24
N GLU A 89 -2.40 7.29 -7.23
CA GLU A 89 -3.32 7.65 -8.30
C GLU A 89 -2.57 7.77 -9.63
N GLY A 90 -3.22 7.39 -10.73
CA GLY A 90 -2.59 7.41 -12.05
C GLY A 90 -1.61 6.26 -12.32
N ILE A 91 -1.55 5.24 -11.45
CA ILE A 91 -0.71 4.04 -11.67
C ILE A 91 -0.91 3.38 -13.06
N ASN A 92 -2.10 3.49 -13.64
CA ASN A 92 -2.41 2.95 -14.97
C ASN A 92 -1.72 3.71 -16.12
N LEU A 93 -1.13 4.88 -15.85
CA LEU A 93 -0.36 5.67 -16.81
C LEU A 93 1.10 5.22 -16.89
N LEU A 94 1.55 4.39 -15.94
CA LEU A 94 2.87 3.79 -15.98
C LEU A 94 2.91 2.70 -17.06
N LYS A 95 4.11 2.44 -17.60
CA LYS A 95 4.28 1.27 -18.47
C LYS A 95 3.94 -0.03 -17.72
N PRO A 96 3.36 -1.05 -18.39
CA PRO A 96 2.87 -2.25 -17.73
C PRO A 96 3.89 -2.94 -16.81
N TYR A 97 5.17 -3.01 -17.22
CA TYR A 97 6.22 -3.64 -16.41
C TYR A 97 6.57 -2.81 -15.17
N ILE A 98 6.66 -1.47 -15.27
CA ILE A 98 6.87 -0.57 -14.13
C ILE A 98 5.69 -0.68 -13.16
N GLN A 99 4.46 -0.72 -13.69
CA GLN A 99 3.26 -0.92 -12.90
C GLN A 99 3.29 -2.26 -12.14
N SER A 100 3.74 -3.34 -12.76
CA SER A 100 3.85 -4.66 -12.09
C SER A 100 4.83 -4.59 -10.92
N ILE A 101 6.05 -4.09 -11.16
CA ILE A 101 7.11 -3.98 -10.15
C ILE A 101 6.64 -3.08 -8.99
N TYR A 102 5.96 -1.97 -9.29
CA TYR A 102 5.39 -1.09 -8.27
C TYR A 102 4.33 -1.82 -7.44
N LYS A 103 3.39 -2.55 -8.06
CA LYS A 103 2.34 -3.29 -7.35
C LYS A 103 2.93 -4.39 -6.46
N GLU A 104 3.98 -5.07 -6.93
CA GLU A 104 4.72 -6.05 -6.13
C GLU A 104 5.41 -5.38 -4.93
N THR A 105 6.13 -4.29 -5.16
CA THR A 105 6.77 -3.49 -4.09
C THR A 105 5.74 -2.92 -3.09
N LEU A 106 4.54 -2.55 -3.54
CA LEU A 106 3.48 -2.12 -2.64
C LEU A 106 2.93 -3.28 -1.80
N LYS A 107 2.87 -4.50 -2.35
CA LYS A 107 2.50 -5.69 -1.57
C LYS A 107 3.55 -6.02 -0.53
N THR A 108 4.84 -5.82 -0.81
CA THR A 108 5.90 -6.12 0.17
C THR A 108 5.78 -5.21 1.40
N ILE A 109 5.57 -3.91 1.23
CA ILE A 109 5.34 -2.98 2.36
C ILE A 109 4.05 -3.32 3.13
N ASN A 110 2.96 -3.63 2.42
CA ASN A 110 1.67 -3.96 3.05
C ASN A 110 1.66 -5.31 3.79
N ASN A 111 2.66 -6.17 3.55
CA ASN A 111 2.80 -7.48 4.19
C ASN A 111 4.10 -7.59 5.02
N ASN A 112 4.74 -6.48 5.38
CA ASN A 112 5.97 -6.43 6.18
C ASN A 112 7.15 -7.25 5.61
N GLN A 113 7.27 -7.37 4.28
CA GLN A 113 8.34 -8.08 3.60
C GLN A 113 9.51 -7.13 3.30
N VAL A 114 10.24 -6.75 4.35
CA VAL A 114 11.22 -5.65 4.33
C VAL A 114 12.38 -5.87 3.34
N ILE A 115 12.93 -7.08 3.27
CA ILE A 115 14.05 -7.38 2.37
C ILE A 115 13.60 -7.25 0.91
N LEU A 116 12.45 -7.84 0.57
CA LEU A 116 11.88 -7.77 -0.78
C LEU A 116 11.48 -6.33 -1.16
N PHE A 117 11.07 -5.51 -0.20
CA PHE A 117 10.85 -4.09 -0.42
C PHE A 117 12.12 -3.38 -0.90
N GLY A 118 13.27 -3.63 -0.27
CA GLY A 118 14.54 -3.04 -0.68
C GLY A 118 14.91 -3.41 -2.12
N THR A 119 14.77 -4.69 -2.48
CA THR A 119 14.95 -5.14 -3.87
C THR A 119 13.97 -4.43 -4.81
N GLY A 120 12.68 -4.38 -4.46
CA GLY A 120 11.63 -3.76 -5.26
C GLY A 120 11.88 -2.29 -5.57
N ILE A 121 12.28 -1.48 -4.57
CA ILE A 121 12.61 -0.06 -4.76
C ILE A 121 13.75 0.12 -5.77
N ARG A 122 14.82 -0.67 -5.65
CA ARG A 122 15.93 -0.61 -6.58
C ARG A 122 15.49 -1.03 -7.98
N THR A 123 14.69 -2.08 -8.10
CA THR A 123 14.15 -2.54 -9.39
C THR A 123 13.26 -1.47 -10.04
N ILE A 124 12.45 -0.73 -9.29
CA ILE A 124 11.69 0.41 -9.84
C ILE A 124 12.65 1.49 -10.36
N LEU A 125 13.69 1.84 -9.60
CA LEU A 125 14.65 2.86 -10.01
C LEU A 125 15.41 2.45 -11.28
N GLU A 126 15.84 1.19 -11.37
CA GLU A 126 16.44 0.62 -12.58
C GLU A 126 15.46 0.67 -13.76
N ALA A 127 14.21 0.24 -13.55
CA ALA A 127 13.16 0.28 -14.56
C ALA A 127 12.89 1.69 -15.09
N ILE A 128 12.92 2.70 -14.23
CA ILE A 128 12.79 4.13 -14.61
C ILE A 128 13.99 4.55 -15.47
N THR A 129 15.22 4.30 -15.02
CA THR A 129 16.42 4.71 -15.78
C THR A 129 16.52 4.01 -17.13
N GLN A 130 16.09 2.75 -17.20
CA GLN A 130 16.01 1.99 -18.45
C GLN A 130 14.95 2.58 -19.38
N GLU A 131 13.77 2.91 -18.87
CA GLU A 131 12.68 3.50 -19.65
C GLU A 131 13.07 4.86 -20.25
N GLN A 132 13.72 5.68 -19.44
CA GLN A 132 14.20 7.01 -19.83
C GLN A 132 15.48 6.96 -20.68
N LYS A 133 15.96 5.75 -21.02
CA LYS A 133 17.19 5.50 -21.79
C LYS A 133 18.37 6.30 -21.22
N THR A 134 18.44 6.39 -19.89
CA THR A 134 19.46 7.18 -19.20
C THR A 134 20.82 6.49 -19.35
N PRO A 135 21.84 7.18 -19.89
CA PRO A 135 23.16 6.59 -20.09
C PRO A 135 23.84 6.30 -18.74
N GLY A 136 24.73 5.31 -18.71
CA GLY A 136 25.51 4.95 -17.54
C GLY A 136 25.72 3.43 -17.46
N ILE A 137 26.89 3.03 -16.98
CA ILE A 137 27.30 1.63 -16.87
C ILE A 137 26.55 0.95 -15.71
N ASP A 138 26.31 1.68 -14.63
CA ASP A 138 25.64 1.19 -13.43
C ASP A 138 24.51 2.14 -12.99
N LEU A 139 23.79 1.75 -11.93
CA LEU A 139 22.71 2.58 -11.38
C LEU A 139 23.24 3.91 -10.78
N ASN A 140 24.50 3.95 -10.33
CA ASN A 140 25.12 5.16 -9.80
C ASN A 140 25.24 6.24 -10.86
N GLU A 141 25.84 5.90 -12.00
CA GLU A 141 25.99 6.80 -13.14
C GLU A 141 24.63 7.20 -13.70
N LYS A 142 23.69 6.25 -13.81
CA LYS A 142 22.34 6.52 -14.30
C LYS A 142 21.60 7.53 -13.42
N ILE A 143 21.65 7.40 -12.10
CA ILE A 143 21.04 8.38 -11.17
C ILE A 143 21.61 9.78 -11.40
N ASN A 144 22.94 9.90 -11.53
CA ASN A 144 23.58 11.20 -11.76
C ASN A 144 23.20 11.79 -13.13
N ASN A 145 22.97 10.94 -14.13
CA ASN A 145 22.59 11.36 -15.48
C ASN A 145 21.09 11.70 -15.60
N LEU A 146 20.22 11.25 -14.68
CA LEU A 146 18.81 11.72 -14.62
C LEU A 146 18.71 13.24 -14.40
N VAL A 147 19.64 13.82 -13.63
CA VAL A 147 19.69 15.28 -13.45
C VAL A 147 20.11 15.99 -14.72
N LYS A 148 21.10 15.44 -15.42
CA LYS A 148 21.57 16.01 -16.70
C LYS A 148 20.45 16.00 -17.75
N GLN A 149 19.53 15.05 -17.67
CA GLN A 149 18.32 14.97 -18.50
C GLN A 149 17.19 15.90 -18.03
N GLY A 150 17.33 16.59 -16.89
CA GLY A 150 16.28 17.46 -16.32
C GLY A 150 15.10 16.73 -15.70
N LEU A 151 15.16 15.39 -15.62
CA LEU A 151 14.07 14.56 -15.09
C LEU A 151 13.94 14.66 -13.57
N VAL A 152 15.06 14.91 -12.88
CA VAL A 152 15.14 15.12 -11.43
C VAL A 152 16.05 16.31 -11.11
N THR A 153 15.93 16.88 -9.93
CA THR A 153 16.76 18.00 -9.47
C THR A 153 18.04 17.51 -8.81
N GLN A 154 19.04 18.38 -8.65
CA GLN A 154 20.25 18.04 -7.87
C GLN A 154 19.94 17.68 -6.41
N LYS A 155 18.86 18.23 -5.85
CA LYS A 155 18.43 17.92 -4.48
C LYS A 155 17.88 16.49 -4.36
N ASP A 156 17.34 15.93 -5.44
CA ASP A 156 16.76 14.58 -5.46
C ASP A 156 17.84 13.49 -5.50
N VAL A 157 19.03 13.79 -6.04
CA VAL A 157 20.14 12.84 -6.24
C VAL A 157 20.53 12.11 -4.95
N GLY A 158 20.63 12.84 -3.84
CA GLY A 158 20.97 12.25 -2.54
C GLY A 158 19.95 11.17 -2.14
N ALA A 159 18.65 11.51 -2.22
CA ALA A 159 17.58 10.57 -1.92
C ALA A 159 17.60 9.35 -2.85
N LEU A 160 17.85 9.53 -4.15
CA LEU A 160 17.95 8.41 -5.10
C LEU A 160 19.16 7.49 -4.82
N HIS A 161 20.29 8.05 -4.41
CA HIS A 161 21.44 7.26 -3.96
C HIS A 161 21.16 6.52 -2.66
N ASP A 162 20.37 7.10 -1.75
CA ASP A 162 19.88 6.41 -0.56
C ASP A 162 18.94 5.25 -0.92
N LEU A 163 18.03 5.42 -1.89
CA LEU A 163 17.19 4.32 -2.40
C LEU A 163 18.04 3.18 -2.98
N ARG A 164 19.06 3.52 -3.78
CA ARG A 164 20.01 2.53 -4.30
C ARG A 164 20.71 1.79 -3.16
N ARG A 165 21.19 2.53 -2.16
CA ARG A 165 21.90 1.95 -1.00
C ARG A 165 20.99 0.99 -0.24
N ILE A 166 19.74 1.36 0.03
CA ILE A 166 18.72 0.49 0.65
C ILE A 166 18.56 -0.82 -0.13
N GLY A 167 18.42 -0.77 -1.46
CA GLY A 167 18.29 -1.98 -2.26
C GLY A 167 19.56 -2.84 -2.31
N ASN A 168 20.74 -2.21 -2.30
CA ASN A 168 22.02 -2.91 -2.22
C ASN A 168 22.16 -3.65 -0.88
N GLU A 169 21.89 -2.97 0.22
CA GLU A 169 21.96 -3.52 1.58
C GLU A 169 20.96 -4.67 1.75
N ALA A 170 19.74 -4.54 1.22
CA ALA A 170 18.75 -5.61 1.25
C ALA A 170 19.19 -6.86 0.49
N THR A 171 19.83 -6.70 -0.68
CA THR A 171 20.18 -7.82 -1.57
C THR A 171 21.51 -8.48 -1.20
N HIS A 172 22.51 -7.69 -0.82
CA HIS A 172 23.87 -8.18 -0.58
C HIS A 172 24.24 -8.31 0.89
N SER A 173 23.72 -7.43 1.74
CA SER A 173 23.98 -7.44 3.19
C SER A 173 22.87 -8.08 4.00
N ILE A 174 21.71 -8.35 3.36
CA ILE A 174 20.50 -8.91 3.99
C ILE A 174 20.09 -8.08 5.22
N THR A 175 20.31 -6.77 5.13
CA THR A 175 20.01 -5.84 6.23
C THR A 175 18.59 -5.30 6.07
N PRO A 176 17.68 -5.52 7.04
CA PRO A 176 16.34 -4.97 6.96
C PRO A 176 16.35 -3.47 7.23
N SER A 177 15.64 -2.70 6.40
CA SER A 177 15.39 -1.28 6.65
C SER A 177 14.36 -1.08 7.77
N SER A 178 14.48 0.02 8.51
CA SER A 178 13.50 0.40 9.53
C SER A 178 12.15 0.79 8.90
N PRO A 179 11.02 0.69 9.65
CA PRO A 179 9.71 1.11 9.14
C PRO A 179 9.66 2.56 8.64
N LYS A 180 10.46 3.45 9.25
CA LYS A 180 10.56 4.86 8.84
C LYS A 180 11.29 4.99 7.51
N GLU A 181 12.41 4.28 7.32
CA GLU A 181 13.15 4.26 6.06
C GLU A 181 12.31 3.69 4.93
N ILE A 182 11.58 2.59 5.17
CA ILE A 182 10.67 1.98 4.19
C ILE A 182 9.61 2.99 3.73
N LYS A 183 8.98 3.68 4.68
CA LYS A 183 7.96 4.69 4.36
C LYS A 183 8.55 5.82 3.52
N VAL A 184 9.66 6.40 3.95
CA VAL A 184 10.33 7.51 3.23
C VAL A 184 10.79 7.06 1.85
N ALA A 185 11.37 5.86 1.74
CA ALA A 185 11.82 5.31 0.47
C ALA A 185 10.67 5.14 -0.54
N MET A 186 9.52 4.63 -0.06
CA MET A 186 8.31 4.52 -0.88
C MET A 186 7.76 5.90 -1.29
N ASP A 187 7.79 6.89 -0.39
CA ASP A 187 7.35 8.25 -0.71
C ASP A 187 8.24 8.88 -1.80
N VAL A 188 9.56 8.68 -1.73
CA VAL A 188 10.52 9.19 -2.75
C VAL A 188 10.29 8.53 -4.12
N ILE A 189 10.13 7.20 -4.18
CA ILE A 189 9.94 6.52 -5.47
C ILE A 189 8.59 6.88 -6.10
N GLU A 190 7.54 7.04 -5.29
CA GLU A 190 6.23 7.47 -5.76
C GLU A 190 6.26 8.91 -6.29
N HIS A 191 6.97 9.80 -5.61
CA HIS A 191 7.19 11.16 -6.11
C HIS A 191 7.91 11.16 -7.47
N LEU A 192 8.91 10.29 -7.64
CA LEU A 192 9.63 10.15 -8.90
C LEU A 192 8.71 9.65 -10.03
N LEU A 193 7.89 8.63 -9.77
CA LEU A 193 6.90 8.11 -10.72
C LEU A 193 5.85 9.18 -11.08
N GLN A 194 5.39 9.95 -10.10
CA GLN A 194 4.47 11.05 -10.31
C GLN A 194 5.06 12.11 -11.23
N ARG A 195 6.29 12.56 -10.94
CA ARG A 195 6.99 13.60 -11.70
C ARG A 195 7.27 13.19 -13.14
N ILE A 196 7.74 11.97 -13.37
CA ILE A 196 8.20 11.53 -14.69
C ILE A 196 7.02 11.10 -15.59
N TYR A 197 5.99 10.45 -15.04
CA TYR A 197 4.95 9.81 -15.86
C TYR A 197 3.56 10.42 -15.67
N ILE A 198 3.11 10.58 -14.42
CA ILE A 198 1.69 10.88 -14.12
C ILE A 198 1.38 12.36 -14.31
N LEU A 199 2.16 13.26 -13.71
CA LEU A 199 1.94 14.70 -13.79
C LEU A 199 2.02 15.22 -15.23
N PRO A 200 3.02 14.86 -16.06
CA PRO A 200 3.06 15.31 -17.45
C PRO A 200 1.81 14.91 -18.25
N HIS A 201 1.31 13.68 -18.04
CA HIS A 201 0.06 13.22 -18.64
C HIS A 201 -1.14 14.05 -18.16
N ASN A 202 -1.29 14.23 -16.84
CA ASN A 202 -2.40 14.98 -16.27
C ASN A 202 -2.42 16.46 -16.72
N VAL A 203 -1.25 17.10 -16.81
CA VAL A 203 -1.11 18.47 -17.33
C VAL A 203 -1.55 18.53 -18.80
N LYS A 204 -1.10 17.59 -19.62
CA LYS A 204 -1.49 17.54 -21.03
C LYS A 204 -3.00 17.34 -21.19
N GLU A 205 -3.59 16.36 -20.51
CA GLU A 205 -5.02 16.08 -20.66
C GLU A 205 -5.93 17.17 -20.09
N ASN A 206 -5.56 17.79 -18.95
CA ASN A 206 -6.49 18.64 -18.20
C ASN A 206 -6.17 20.14 -18.25
N LEU A 207 -4.91 20.52 -18.53
CA LEU A 207 -4.47 21.92 -18.50
C LEU A 207 -4.04 22.45 -19.88
N SER A 208 -3.73 21.59 -20.85
CA SER A 208 -3.20 22.03 -22.16
C SER A 208 -4.27 22.36 -23.21
N SER A 209 -5.55 22.29 -22.88
CA SER A 209 -6.60 22.94 -23.68
C SER A 209 -6.67 24.42 -23.31
N PRO A 210 -6.59 25.38 -24.25
CA PRO A 210 -6.91 26.77 -23.94
C PRO A 210 -8.31 26.80 -23.34
N LEU A 211 -8.48 27.56 -22.25
CA LEU A 211 -9.78 27.86 -21.65
C LEU A 211 -10.79 28.03 -22.79
N LYS A 212 -11.67 27.04 -23.00
CA LYS A 212 -12.72 27.16 -24.00
C LYS A 212 -13.51 28.39 -23.56
N ASN A 213 -13.34 29.50 -24.26
CA ASN A 213 -14.14 30.70 -24.09
C ASN A 213 -15.59 30.23 -24.09
N LYS A 214 -16.22 30.21 -22.90
CA LYS A 214 -17.67 30.09 -22.82
C LYS A 214 -18.18 31.30 -23.62
N PRO A 215 -18.90 31.12 -24.73
CA PRO A 215 -19.56 32.26 -25.34
C PRO A 215 -20.47 32.85 -24.27
N ASN A 216 -20.31 34.15 -23.99
CA ASN A 216 -21.27 34.90 -23.19
C ASN A 216 -22.63 34.77 -23.89
N THR A 217 -23.47 33.88 -23.39
CA THR A 217 -24.90 33.89 -23.69
C THR A 217 -25.46 35.19 -23.12
N LYS A 218 -25.81 36.10 -24.02
CA LYS A 218 -26.59 37.32 -23.77
C LYS A 218 -27.91 36.99 -23.09
#